data_AF-A0A2J4XVT3-F1
#
_entry.id   AF-A0A2J4XVT3-F1
#
_cell.length_a   1.000
_cell.length_b   1.000
_cell.length_c   1.000
_cell.angle_alpha   90.00
_cell.angle_beta   90.00
_cell.angle_gamma   90.00
#
_symmetry.space_group_name_H-M   'P 1'
#
loop_
_entity.id
_entity.type
_entity.pdbx_description
1 polymer ?
#
loop_
_entity_poly.entity_id
_entity_poly.type
_entity_poly.pdbx_seq_one_letter_code
_entity_poly.pdbx_strand_id
1 'polypeptide(L)' 'LGMMLWQGARAFEIWTGKEMPVEHVKNILF' A
#
# COMPACT_ATOMS: atom_id res chain seq x y z
N LEU A 1 -12.30 -1.06 -4.20
CA LEU A 1 -11.20 -0.37 -3.47
C LEU A 1 -9.94 -1.20 -3.25
N GLY A 2 -10.00 -2.54 -3.18
CA GLY A 2 -8.79 -3.37 -3.03
C GLY A 2 -7.75 -3.18 -4.14
N MET A 3 -8.18 -3.01 -5.40
CA MET A 3 -7.27 -2.91 -6.55
C MET A 3 -6.34 -1.68 -6.52
N MET A 4 -6.82 -0.54 -5.99
CA MET A 4 -6.02 0.70 -5.95
C MET A 4 -4.98 0.71 -4.81
N LEU A 5 -5.26 0.03 -3.70
CA LEU A 5 -4.31 -0.12 -2.60
C LEU A 5 -3.17 -1.07 -2.96
N TRP A 6 -3.46 -2.16 -3.67
CA TRP A 6 -2.45 -3.15 -4.06
C TRP A 6 -1.45 -2.64 -5.11
N GLN A 7 -1.91 -1.86 -6.09
CA GLN A 7 -1.00 -1.21 -7.05
C GLN A 7 -0.07 -0.20 -6.35
N GLY A 8 -0.58 0.55 -5.36
CA GLY A 8 0.22 1.45 -4.53
C GLY A 8 1.22 0.70 -3.66
N ALA A 9 0.79 -0.41 -3.04
CA ALA A 9 1.65 -1.28 -2.25
C ALA A 9 2.83 -1.82 -3.06
N ARG A 10 2.57 -2.23 -4.31
CA ARG A 10 3.62 -2.75 -5.19
C ARG A 10 4.59 -1.68 -5.63
N ALA A 11 4.11 -0.47 -5.97
CA ALA A 11 4.97 0.65 -6.31
C ALA A 11 5.86 1.05 -5.11
N PHE A 12 5.29 1.08 -3.90
CA PHE A 12 6.01 1.34 -2.66
C PHE A 12 7.14 0.32 -2.43
N GLU A 13 6.86 -0.97 -2.61
CA GLU A 13 7.85 -2.04 -2.47
C GLU A 13 8.97 -1.94 -3.52
N ILE A 14 8.64 -1.61 -4.78
CA ILE A 14 9.63 -1.43 -5.85
C ILE A 14 10.61 -0.30 -5.52
N TRP A 15 10.13 0.82 -4.97
CA TRP A 15 10.98 1.98 -4.69
C TRP A 15 11.72 1.90 -3.36
N THR A 16 11.12 1.27 -2.35
CA THR A 16 11.69 1.27 -0.98
C THR A 16 12.33 -0.06 -0.61
N GLY A 17 12.05 -1.14 -1.34
CA GLY A 17 12.42 -2.51 -0.99
C GLY A 17 11.72 -3.04 0.26
N LYS A 18 10.66 -2.37 0.73
CA LYS A 18 9.90 -2.73 1.94
C LYS A 18 8.43 -2.96 1.62
N GLU A 19 7.80 -3.90 2.33
CA GLU A 19 6.37 -4.15 2.19
C GLU A 19 5.55 -2.97 2.75
N MET A 20 4.51 -2.56 2.02
CA MET A 20 3.65 -1.46 2.45
C MET A 20 2.71 -1.92 3.59
N PRO A 21 2.59 -1.16 4.70
CA PRO A 21 1.66 -1.49 5.78
C PRO A 21 0.21 -1.16 5.38
N VAL A 22 -0.39 -2.00 4.53
CA VAL A 22 -1.72 -1.81 3.93
C VAL A 22 -2.82 -1.55 4.97
N GLU A 23 -2.81 -2.25 6.10
CA GLU A 23 -3.83 -2.06 7.14
C GLU A 23 -3.73 -0.71 7.87
N HIS A 24 -2.50 -0.21 8.10
CA HIS A 24 -2.32 1.12 8.67
C HIS A 24 -2.82 2.20 7.70
N VAL A 25 -2.51 2.04 6.41
CA VAL A 25 -2.92 2.96 5.34
C VAL A 25 -4.44 2.94 5.16
N LYS A 26 -5.08 1.77 5.22
CA LYS A 26 -6.55 1.66 5.18
C LYS A 26 -7.23 2.43 6.31
N ASN A 27 -6.71 2.35 7.54
CA ASN A 27 -7.27 3.05 8.70
C ASN A 27 -7.10 4.58 8.66
N ILE A 28 -6.24 5.11 7.77
CA ILE A 28 -6.02 6.55 7.61
C ILE A 28 -6.84 7.12 6.44
N LEU A 29 -7.05 6.32 5.39
CA LEU A 29 -7.76 6.71 4.18
C LEU A 29 -9.28 6.47 4.26
N PHE A 30 -9.77 5.69 5.23
CA PHE A 30 -11.18 5.40 5.51
C PHE A 30 -11.49 5.65 6.98
#